data_AF-A0A484KJS0-F1
#
_entry.id   AF-A0A484KJS0-F1
#
_cell.length_a   1.000
_cell.length_b   1.000
_cell.length_c   1.000
_cell.angle_alpha   90.00
_cell.angle_beta   90.00
_cell.angle_gamma   90.00
#
_symmetry.space_group_name_H-M   'P 1'
#
loop_
_entity.id
_entity.type
_entity.pdbx_description
1 polymer ?
#
loop_
_entity_poly.entity_id
_entity_poly.type
_entity_poly.pdbx_seq_one_letter_code
_entity_poly.pdbx_strand_id
1 'polypeptide(L)'
;MRPYGLFDIAAVSVANSLTLYPYLDAISEKLDYIGINYYGQEVVSGAGLKLVETDEYSESGRGIYPDGLYRILLQFHERYKHLNVPFIISENGVSDGTDVIRRPYMLEHLLAISAAIVAGVPVLGYLFWTISDNWEWADGYGPKFGLVAVDRLKDLARIPRPSYHLFSKVVRSGKITKADRENTWNELQLVVKDGKTREFYRAVNKHGLMYAGGLDEPVRRPYVERDWRFGHYEMEGLQDPLSRFSRFIARPFTTKRRAKPKTMNEEAPTLEPLLSLP
;
A
#
# COMPACT_ATOMS: atom_id res chain seq x y z
N MET A 1 10.81 2.32 -3.99
CA MET A 1 11.06 3.68 -3.43
C MET A 1 10.65 4.75 -4.45
N ARG A 2 10.14 5.90 -3.99
CA ARG A 2 9.76 7.07 -4.81
C ARG A 2 10.73 8.23 -4.52
N PRO A 3 11.38 8.85 -5.53
CA PRO A 3 12.21 10.03 -5.29
C PRO A 3 11.34 11.24 -4.95
N TYR A 4 11.74 12.04 -3.95
CA TYR A 4 11.05 13.28 -3.60
C TYR A 4 11.38 14.41 -4.58
N GLY A 5 12.67 14.60 -4.88
CA GLY A 5 13.17 15.62 -5.78
C GLY A 5 14.04 15.08 -6.91
N LEU A 6 14.42 15.98 -7.82
CA LEU A 6 15.22 15.63 -9.00
C LEU A 6 16.53 14.91 -8.63
N PHE A 7 17.20 15.39 -7.59
CA PHE A 7 18.47 14.83 -7.12
C PHE A 7 18.30 13.47 -6.42
N ASP A 8 17.08 13.12 -6.01
CA ASP A 8 16.79 11.85 -5.34
C ASP A 8 16.60 10.70 -6.34
N ILE A 9 16.41 11.00 -7.65
CA ILE A 9 16.23 9.97 -8.69
C ILE A 9 17.44 9.05 -8.76
N ALA A 10 18.65 9.60 -8.81
CA ALA A 10 19.87 8.81 -8.89
C ALA A 10 20.04 7.95 -7.64
N ALA A 11 19.80 8.52 -6.46
CA ALA A 11 19.87 7.81 -5.19
C ALA A 11 18.88 6.64 -5.13
N VAL A 12 17.62 6.86 -5.53
CA VAL A 12 16.59 5.81 -5.56
C VAL A 12 16.94 4.72 -6.58
N SER A 13 17.44 5.09 -7.76
CA SER A 13 17.84 4.11 -8.78
C SER A 13 18.98 3.22 -8.29
N VAL A 14 20.00 3.80 -7.66
CA VAL A 14 21.12 3.06 -7.06
C VAL A 14 20.66 2.21 -5.87
N ALA A 15 19.83 2.76 -4.98
CA ALA A 15 19.31 2.00 -3.84
C ALA A 15 18.48 0.79 -4.29
N ASN A 16 17.60 0.96 -5.28
CA ASN A 16 16.81 -0.14 -5.82
C ASN A 16 17.71 -1.20 -6.49
N SER A 17 18.74 -0.80 -7.25
CA SER A 17 19.63 -1.78 -7.91
C SER A 17 20.44 -2.59 -6.90
N LEU A 18 20.79 -2.01 -5.76
CA LEU A 18 21.54 -2.68 -4.69
C LEU A 18 20.67 -3.52 -3.76
N THR A 19 19.37 -3.24 -3.63
CA THR A 19 18.52 -3.87 -2.60
C THR A 19 17.43 -4.80 -3.13
N LEU A 20 16.92 -4.60 -4.35
CA LEU A 20 15.76 -5.38 -4.82
C LEU A 20 16.12 -6.78 -5.32
N TYR A 21 17.23 -6.92 -6.03
CA TYR A 21 17.57 -8.14 -6.77
C TYR A 21 18.80 -8.91 -6.27
N PRO A 22 19.88 -8.27 -5.78
CA PRO A 22 21.14 -8.99 -5.54
C PRO A 22 21.04 -10.23 -4.65
N TYR A 23 20.23 -10.19 -3.58
CA TYR A 23 20.02 -11.35 -2.73
C TYR A 23 19.29 -12.49 -3.46
N LEU A 24 18.21 -12.16 -4.17
CA LEU A 24 17.44 -13.16 -4.91
C LEU A 24 18.23 -13.73 -6.09
N ASP A 25 18.98 -12.90 -6.81
CA ASP A 25 19.89 -13.35 -7.88
C ASP A 25 20.92 -14.36 -7.38
N ALA A 26 21.39 -14.21 -6.13
CA ALA A 26 22.36 -15.13 -5.54
C ALA A 26 21.77 -16.51 -5.19
N ILE A 27 20.45 -16.64 -5.08
CA ILE A 27 19.77 -17.88 -4.66
C ILE A 27 18.74 -18.39 -5.68
N SER A 28 18.59 -17.72 -6.82
CA SER A 28 17.46 -17.90 -7.75
C SER A 28 17.31 -19.33 -8.29
N GLU A 29 18.42 -20.01 -8.54
CA GLU A 29 18.46 -21.40 -9.04
C GLU A 29 18.07 -22.46 -8.00
N LYS A 30 17.71 -22.05 -6.78
CA LYS A 30 17.40 -22.93 -5.64
C LYS A 30 16.03 -22.66 -5.03
N LEU A 31 15.14 -22.02 -5.78
CA LEU A 31 13.82 -21.60 -5.32
C LEU A 31 12.73 -22.44 -5.96
N ASP A 32 11.80 -22.95 -5.16
CA ASP A 32 10.55 -23.54 -5.66
C ASP A 32 9.43 -22.49 -5.82
N TYR A 33 9.56 -21.34 -5.15
CA TYR A 33 8.68 -20.18 -5.24
C TYR A 33 9.40 -18.94 -4.70
N ILE A 34 8.88 -17.75 -5.02
CA ILE A 34 9.37 -16.47 -4.48
C ILE A 34 8.30 -15.84 -3.58
N GLY A 35 8.63 -15.66 -2.30
CA GLY A 35 7.82 -14.89 -1.36
C GLY A 35 8.04 -13.38 -1.52
N ILE A 36 6.96 -12.60 -1.64
CA ILE A 36 6.99 -11.14 -1.71
C ILE A 36 6.27 -10.56 -0.48
N ASN A 37 7.01 -9.82 0.34
CA ASN A 37 6.46 -8.99 1.40
C ASN A 37 6.33 -7.55 0.88
N TYR A 38 5.10 -7.06 0.76
CA TYR A 38 4.82 -5.72 0.24
C TYR A 38 3.88 -4.98 1.16
N TYR A 39 4.27 -3.76 1.56
CA TYR A 39 3.48 -2.94 2.47
C TYR A 39 3.07 -1.58 1.89
N GLY A 40 3.78 -1.08 0.87
CA GLY A 40 3.50 0.24 0.29
C GLY A 40 4.76 0.90 -0.25
N GLN A 41 4.75 2.23 -0.27
CA GLN A 41 5.85 3.04 -0.77
C GLN A 41 6.58 3.80 0.33
N GLU A 42 7.87 3.97 0.10
CA GLU A 42 8.75 4.88 0.83
C GLU A 42 9.21 6.00 -0.11
N VAL A 43 9.13 7.24 0.37
CA VAL A 43 9.61 8.41 -0.35
C VAL A 43 11.00 8.78 0.16
N VAL A 44 11.96 8.94 -0.74
CA VAL A 44 13.36 9.23 -0.40
C VAL A 44 13.66 10.69 -0.69
N SER A 45 14.28 11.37 0.26
CA SER A 45 14.79 12.74 0.12
C SER A 45 16.16 12.88 0.76
N GLY A 46 17.18 13.14 -0.05
CA GLY A 46 18.57 13.10 0.37
C GLY A 46 18.95 11.72 0.91
N ALA A 47 19.53 11.68 2.11
CA ALA A 47 19.96 10.44 2.76
C ALA A 47 18.85 9.77 3.62
N GLY A 48 17.62 10.27 3.60
CA GLY A 48 16.56 9.83 4.51
C GLY A 48 15.22 9.59 3.84
N LEU A 49 14.31 9.02 4.62
CA LEU A 49 12.92 8.88 4.23
C LEU A 49 12.16 10.18 4.48
N LYS A 50 11.15 10.45 3.64
CA LYS A 50 10.33 11.65 3.71
C LYS A 50 8.86 11.32 3.85
N LEU A 51 8.23 11.98 4.79
CA LEU A 51 6.79 12.08 4.90
C LEU A 51 6.27 13.12 3.91
N VAL A 52 5.39 12.70 3.01
CA VAL A 52 4.68 13.59 2.10
C VAL A 52 3.29 13.83 2.65
N GLU A 53 2.95 15.08 2.96
CA GLU A 53 1.68 15.41 3.64
C GLU A 53 0.45 14.98 2.83
N THR A 54 0.53 15.03 1.50
CA THR A 54 -0.56 14.67 0.59
C THR A 54 -0.67 13.18 0.33
N ASP A 55 0.19 12.34 0.90
CA ASP A 55 0.10 10.89 0.78
C ASP A 55 -0.61 10.30 2.02
N GLU A 56 -1.38 9.23 1.83
CA GLU A 56 -1.94 8.45 2.93
C GLU A 56 -0.89 7.48 3.48
N TYR A 57 -0.79 7.33 4.81
CA TYR A 57 0.23 6.47 5.46
C TYR A 57 -0.37 5.57 6.53
N SER A 58 0.21 4.40 6.75
CA SER A 58 -0.06 3.59 7.94
C SER A 58 0.38 4.28 9.23
N GLU A 59 -0.06 3.77 10.39
CA GLU A 59 0.40 4.27 11.70
C GLU A 59 1.92 4.11 11.88
N SER A 60 2.52 3.09 11.24
CA SER A 60 3.97 2.85 11.20
C SER A 60 4.70 3.65 10.10
N GLY A 61 4.04 4.58 9.41
CA GLY A 61 4.67 5.48 8.44
C GLY A 61 5.03 4.86 7.09
N ARG A 62 4.34 3.79 6.65
CA ARG A 62 4.44 3.29 5.28
C ARG A 62 3.38 3.95 4.40
N GLY A 63 3.76 4.51 3.25
CA GLY A 63 2.82 5.16 2.34
C GLY A 63 1.93 4.14 1.63
N ILE A 64 0.62 4.35 1.59
CA ILE A 64 -0.32 3.42 0.92
C ILE A 64 -0.16 3.55 -0.60
N TYR A 65 0.16 2.45 -1.27
CA TYR A 65 0.38 2.45 -2.72
C TYR A 65 0.11 1.07 -3.36
N PRO A 66 -1.15 0.70 -3.66
CA PRO A 66 -1.47 -0.59 -4.26
C PRO A 66 -0.88 -0.78 -5.67
N ASP A 67 -0.81 0.28 -6.48
CA ASP A 67 -0.18 0.25 -7.81
C ASP A 67 1.29 -0.19 -7.76
N GLY A 68 1.99 0.05 -6.66
CA GLY A 68 3.37 -0.41 -6.48
C GLY A 68 3.48 -1.92 -6.37
N LEU A 69 2.50 -2.60 -5.77
CA LEU A 69 2.48 -4.07 -5.70
C LEU A 69 2.34 -4.68 -7.09
N TYR A 70 1.42 -4.16 -7.89
CA TYR A 70 1.26 -4.56 -9.30
C TYR A 70 2.57 -4.38 -10.09
N ARG A 71 3.23 -3.23 -9.94
CA ARG A 71 4.51 -2.94 -10.61
C ARG A 71 5.62 -3.88 -10.17
N ILE A 72 5.74 -4.16 -8.87
CA ILE A 72 6.76 -5.09 -8.33
C ILE A 72 6.53 -6.49 -8.86
N LEU A 73 5.27 -6.96 -8.89
CA LEU A 73 4.93 -8.27 -9.45
C LEU A 73 5.33 -8.41 -10.91
N LEU A 74 5.02 -7.41 -11.76
CA LEU A 74 5.44 -7.42 -13.16
C LEU A 74 6.97 -7.39 -13.32
N GLN A 75 7.66 -6.56 -12.53
CA GLN A 75 9.12 -6.45 -12.60
C GLN A 75 9.83 -7.74 -12.19
N PHE A 76 9.37 -8.35 -11.09
CA PHE A 76 9.92 -9.61 -10.61
C PHE A 76 9.59 -10.76 -11.56
N HIS A 77 8.37 -10.80 -12.09
CA HIS A 77 8.00 -11.79 -13.10
C HIS A 77 8.89 -11.67 -14.34
N GLU A 78 9.05 -10.46 -14.90
CA GLU A 78 9.89 -10.27 -16.08
C GLU A 78 11.34 -10.71 -15.83
N ARG A 79 11.88 -10.43 -14.65
CA ARG A 79 13.25 -10.82 -14.28
C ARG A 79 13.39 -12.34 -14.10
N TYR A 80 12.46 -12.98 -13.40
CA TYR A 80 12.59 -14.36 -12.92
C TYR A 80 11.76 -15.39 -13.71
N LYS A 81 11.01 -14.98 -14.76
CA LYS A 81 10.19 -15.90 -15.57
C LYS A 81 10.97 -17.08 -16.18
N HIS A 82 12.27 -16.93 -16.40
CA HIS A 82 13.13 -17.99 -16.92
C HIS A 82 13.29 -19.17 -15.95
N LEU A 83 13.04 -18.96 -14.66
CA LEU A 83 13.07 -19.99 -13.62
C LEU A 83 11.76 -20.79 -13.55
N ASN A 84 10.68 -20.27 -14.16
CA ASN A 84 9.34 -20.85 -14.11
C ASN A 84 8.83 -21.11 -12.66
N VAL A 85 9.19 -20.23 -11.73
CA VAL A 85 8.76 -20.30 -10.33
C VAL A 85 7.57 -19.38 -10.06
N PRO A 86 6.60 -19.82 -9.24
CA PRO A 86 5.49 -18.98 -8.82
C PRO A 86 5.85 -17.97 -7.73
N PHE A 87 4.98 -16.98 -7.54
CA PHE A 87 5.04 -16.01 -6.45
C PHE A 87 3.99 -16.29 -5.37
N ILE A 88 4.32 -15.99 -4.12
CA ILE A 88 3.36 -15.90 -3.00
C ILE A 88 3.49 -14.51 -2.41
N ILE A 89 2.37 -13.81 -2.21
CA ILE A 89 2.37 -12.61 -1.37
C ILE A 89 2.42 -13.08 0.07
N SER A 90 3.63 -13.20 0.61
CA SER A 90 3.87 -13.79 1.93
C SER A 90 3.54 -12.84 3.07
N GLU A 91 3.60 -11.53 2.83
CA GLU A 91 3.06 -10.52 3.73
C GLU A 91 2.50 -9.34 2.93
N ASN A 92 1.28 -8.94 3.28
CA ASN A 92 0.72 -7.64 2.91
C ASN A 92 -0.27 -7.20 3.99
N GLY A 93 -0.18 -5.95 4.40
CA GLY A 93 -1.02 -5.44 5.48
C GLY A 93 -0.73 -4.00 5.83
N VAL A 94 -1.48 -3.47 6.78
CA VAL A 94 -1.39 -2.06 7.18
C VAL A 94 -1.61 -1.91 8.68
N SER A 95 -0.76 -1.11 9.33
CA SER A 95 -0.96 -0.69 10.70
C SER A 95 -2.05 0.38 10.76
N ASP A 96 -3.11 0.07 11.51
CA ASP A 96 -4.35 0.85 11.62
C ASP A 96 -5.21 0.35 12.80
N GLY A 97 -5.03 0.90 13.99
CA GLY A 97 -5.83 0.57 15.17
C GLY A 97 -7.32 0.86 15.02
N THR A 98 -7.68 1.80 14.13
CA THR A 98 -9.06 2.23 13.90
C THR A 98 -9.84 1.36 12.91
N ASP A 99 -9.13 0.58 12.10
CA ASP A 99 -9.66 -0.25 11.01
C ASP A 99 -10.31 0.52 9.83
N VAL A 100 -10.09 1.83 9.76
CA VAL A 100 -10.65 2.70 8.73
C VAL A 100 -9.95 2.49 7.37
N ILE A 101 -8.63 2.41 7.35
CA ILE A 101 -7.86 2.25 6.09
C ILE A 101 -7.62 0.77 5.76
N ARG A 102 -7.68 -0.14 6.73
CA ARG A 102 -7.38 -1.57 6.51
C ARG A 102 -8.27 -2.23 5.47
N ARG A 103 -9.59 -2.03 5.54
CA ARG A 103 -10.53 -2.62 4.59
C ARG A 103 -10.28 -2.16 3.14
N PRO A 104 -10.26 -0.85 2.82
CA PRO A 104 -9.95 -0.43 1.46
C PRO A 104 -8.51 -0.81 1.07
N TYR A 105 -7.53 -0.78 1.98
CA TYR A 105 -6.15 -1.20 1.69
C TYR A 105 -6.12 -2.64 1.17
N MET A 106 -6.76 -3.55 1.89
CA MET A 106 -6.82 -4.97 1.55
C MET A 106 -7.48 -5.20 0.19
N LEU A 107 -8.63 -4.57 -0.07
CA LEU A 107 -9.32 -4.73 -1.35
C LEU A 107 -8.49 -4.21 -2.52
N GLU A 108 -7.88 -3.03 -2.40
CA GLU A 108 -7.10 -2.44 -3.50
C GLU A 108 -5.80 -3.22 -3.80
N HIS A 109 -5.16 -3.81 -2.79
CA HIS A 109 -3.99 -4.67 -3.01
C HIS A 109 -4.37 -6.03 -3.61
N LEU A 110 -5.52 -6.61 -3.23
CA LEU A 110 -6.04 -7.82 -3.87
C LEU A 110 -6.42 -7.58 -5.34
N LEU A 111 -6.99 -6.40 -5.67
CA LEU A 111 -7.23 -6.01 -7.06
C LEU A 111 -5.93 -5.82 -7.85
N ALA A 112 -4.89 -5.26 -7.23
CA ALA A 112 -3.56 -5.15 -7.84
C ALA A 112 -2.94 -6.52 -8.14
N ILE A 113 -3.07 -7.49 -7.22
CA ILE A 113 -2.63 -8.88 -7.44
C ILE A 113 -3.43 -9.53 -8.57
N SER A 114 -4.76 -9.37 -8.55
CA SER A 114 -5.62 -9.91 -9.61
C SER A 114 -5.24 -9.37 -10.99
N ALA A 115 -4.95 -8.07 -11.10
CA ALA A 115 -4.49 -7.48 -12.36
C ALA A 115 -3.15 -8.07 -12.82
N ALA A 116 -2.22 -8.36 -11.89
CA ALA A 116 -0.96 -9.01 -12.21
C ALA A 116 -1.17 -10.46 -12.71
N ILE A 117 -2.09 -11.20 -12.09
CA ILE A 117 -2.48 -12.54 -12.54
C ILE A 117 -3.05 -12.49 -13.96
N VAL A 118 -3.96 -11.55 -14.23
CA VAL A 118 -4.52 -11.32 -15.57
C VAL A 118 -3.42 -10.97 -16.60
N ALA A 119 -2.36 -10.28 -16.16
CA ALA A 119 -1.19 -9.96 -16.98
C ALA A 119 -0.19 -11.14 -17.14
N GLY A 120 -0.48 -12.33 -16.59
CA GLY A 120 0.33 -13.53 -16.74
C GLY A 120 1.29 -13.83 -15.59
N VAL A 121 1.28 -13.05 -14.50
CA VAL A 121 2.14 -13.32 -13.33
C VAL A 121 1.61 -14.53 -12.55
N PRO A 122 2.42 -15.58 -12.32
CA PRO A 122 1.98 -16.79 -11.63
C PRO A 122 1.96 -16.58 -10.11
N VAL A 123 0.88 -15.98 -9.57
CA VAL A 123 0.70 -15.79 -8.11
C VAL A 123 -0.15 -16.94 -7.54
N LEU A 124 0.39 -17.69 -6.58
CA LEU A 124 -0.29 -18.83 -5.96
C LEU A 124 -1.19 -18.47 -4.79
N GLY A 125 -0.86 -17.40 -4.08
CA GLY A 125 -1.56 -17.10 -2.83
C GLY A 125 -1.23 -15.75 -2.22
N TYR A 126 -2.05 -15.40 -1.23
CA TYR A 126 -2.00 -14.15 -0.49
C TYR A 126 -2.13 -14.40 1.01
N LEU A 127 -1.15 -13.93 1.77
CA LEU A 127 -1.12 -13.99 3.23
C LEU A 127 -1.21 -12.55 3.77
N PHE A 128 -2.32 -12.26 4.45
CA PHE A 128 -2.51 -10.98 5.11
C PHE A 128 -1.63 -10.92 6.36
N TRP A 129 -0.82 -9.87 6.50
CA TRP A 129 -0.11 -9.53 7.72
C TRP A 129 -0.96 -8.57 8.56
N THR A 130 -1.63 -9.02 9.62
CA THR A 130 -1.59 -10.38 10.20
C THR A 130 -2.94 -10.73 10.81
N ILE A 131 -3.08 -11.95 11.33
CA ILE A 131 -4.31 -12.37 11.99
C ILE A 131 -4.59 -11.54 13.25
N SER A 132 -3.58 -11.25 14.08
CA SER A 132 -3.75 -10.57 15.37
C SER A 132 -2.70 -9.51 15.63
N ASP A 133 -3.04 -8.51 16.46
CA ASP A 133 -2.07 -7.52 16.91
C ASP A 133 -0.88 -8.20 17.62
N ASN A 134 0.33 -7.84 17.22
CA ASN A 134 1.58 -8.47 17.65
C ASN A 134 2.59 -7.42 18.15
N TRP A 135 3.80 -7.85 18.50
CA TRP A 135 4.91 -6.96 18.87
C TRP A 135 5.69 -6.56 17.61
N GLU A 136 5.55 -5.30 17.20
CA GLU A 136 6.14 -4.75 15.99
C GLU A 136 7.58 -4.24 16.26
N TRP A 137 8.47 -5.18 16.60
CA TRP A 137 9.91 -4.94 16.69
C TRP A 137 10.29 -3.73 17.57
N ALA A 138 10.93 -2.71 16.98
CA ALA A 138 11.34 -1.49 17.66
C ALA A 138 10.17 -0.54 17.99
N ASP A 139 9.01 -0.71 17.35
CA ASP A 139 7.81 0.09 17.60
C ASP A 139 6.92 -0.52 18.70
N GLY A 140 7.33 -1.66 19.27
CA GLY A 140 6.63 -2.33 20.34
C GLY A 140 5.18 -2.68 19.98
N TYR A 141 4.25 -2.41 20.87
CA TYR A 141 2.82 -2.70 20.65
C TYR A 141 2.05 -1.54 20.03
N GLY A 142 2.69 -0.43 19.64
CA GLY A 142 2.00 0.77 19.15
C GLY A 142 1.21 0.51 17.87
N PRO A 143 1.88 0.32 16.72
CA PRO A 143 1.23 0.03 15.44
C PRO A 143 0.37 -1.24 15.50
N LYS A 144 -0.88 -1.16 15.03
CA LYS A 144 -1.81 -2.30 15.08
C LYS A 144 -1.99 -2.92 13.71
N PHE A 145 -1.39 -4.08 13.41
CA PHE A 145 -1.52 -4.73 12.10
C PHE A 145 -2.67 -5.74 11.99
N GLY A 146 -3.19 -6.25 13.12
CA GLY A 146 -4.07 -7.41 13.11
C GLY A 146 -5.43 -7.18 12.46
N LEU A 147 -5.97 -8.20 11.80
CA LEU A 147 -7.42 -8.32 11.55
C LEU A 147 -8.19 -8.46 12.87
N VAL A 148 -7.55 -8.99 13.90
CA VAL A 148 -8.09 -9.19 15.24
C VAL A 148 -7.29 -8.36 16.25
N ALA A 149 -7.97 -7.46 16.97
CA ALA A 149 -7.36 -6.71 18.04
C ALA A 149 -7.05 -7.63 19.24
N VAL A 150 -5.95 -7.35 19.95
CA VAL A 150 -5.59 -8.05 21.18
C VAL A 150 -5.61 -7.08 22.35
N ASP A 151 -6.54 -7.27 23.27
CA ASP A 151 -6.62 -6.50 24.51
C ASP A 151 -5.66 -7.09 25.55
N ARG A 152 -4.51 -6.44 25.70
CA ARG A 152 -3.44 -6.89 26.60
C ARG A 152 -3.73 -6.62 28.08
N LEU A 153 -4.72 -5.77 28.39
CA LEU A 153 -5.13 -5.46 29.75
C LEU A 153 -6.29 -6.36 30.22
N LYS A 154 -6.97 -7.03 29.29
CA LYS A 154 -8.12 -7.90 29.55
C LYS A 154 -7.86 -9.33 29.11
N ASP A 155 -6.95 -10.02 29.82
CA ASP A 155 -6.65 -11.46 29.64
C ASP A 155 -6.36 -11.85 28.16
N LEU A 156 -5.67 -10.96 27.44
CA LEU A 156 -5.36 -11.14 26.02
C LEU A 156 -6.61 -11.35 25.14
N ALA A 157 -7.76 -10.74 25.47
CA ALA A 157 -9.00 -10.93 24.71
C ALA A 157 -8.81 -10.59 23.22
N ARG A 158 -9.39 -11.42 22.34
CA ARG A 158 -9.27 -11.29 20.88
C ARG A 158 -10.58 -10.74 20.31
N ILE A 159 -10.50 -9.57 19.67
CA ILE A 159 -11.68 -8.83 19.20
C ILE A 159 -11.54 -8.64 17.68
N PRO A 160 -12.29 -9.41 16.87
CA PRO A 160 -12.27 -9.24 15.41
C PRO A 160 -12.64 -7.81 15.00
N ARG A 161 -11.84 -7.21 14.13
CA ARG A 161 -12.15 -5.91 13.52
C ARG A 161 -13.11 -6.11 12.34
N PRO A 162 -13.82 -5.07 11.88
CA PRO A 162 -14.64 -5.15 10.66
C PRO A 162 -13.90 -5.74 9.44
N SER A 163 -12.61 -5.44 9.29
CA SER A 163 -11.73 -6.02 8.28
C SER A 163 -11.60 -7.53 8.34
N TYR A 164 -11.62 -8.16 9.53
CA TYR A 164 -11.62 -9.62 9.66
C TYR A 164 -12.81 -10.25 8.96
N HIS A 165 -13.99 -9.67 9.14
CA HIS A 165 -15.22 -10.16 8.52
C HIS A 165 -15.21 -9.95 7.00
N LEU A 166 -14.69 -8.81 6.53
CA LEU A 166 -14.52 -8.56 5.09
C LEU A 166 -13.49 -9.54 4.48
N PHE A 167 -12.35 -9.76 5.13
CA PHE A 167 -11.35 -10.73 4.68
C PHE A 167 -11.96 -12.14 4.60
N SER A 168 -12.66 -12.56 5.64
CA SER A 168 -13.37 -13.84 5.68
C SER A 168 -14.39 -13.98 4.54
N LYS A 169 -15.13 -12.90 4.24
CA LYS A 169 -16.07 -12.87 3.12
C LYS A 169 -15.35 -13.08 1.79
N VAL A 170 -14.28 -12.32 1.53
CA VAL A 170 -13.51 -12.39 0.28
C VAL A 170 -12.85 -13.76 0.11
N VAL A 171 -12.24 -14.31 1.15
CA VAL A 171 -11.62 -15.64 1.12
C VAL A 171 -12.65 -16.73 0.81
N ARG A 172 -13.83 -16.67 1.42
CA ARG A 172 -14.89 -17.68 1.20
C ARG A 172 -15.54 -17.56 -0.17
N SER A 173 -15.73 -16.34 -0.67
CA SER A 173 -16.38 -16.11 -1.97
C SER A 173 -15.40 -16.25 -3.13
N GLY A 174 -14.11 -15.99 -2.91
CA GLY A 174 -13.13 -15.76 -3.97
C GLY A 174 -13.38 -14.47 -4.77
N LYS A 175 -14.24 -13.57 -4.26
CA LYS A 175 -14.72 -12.39 -5.00
C LYS A 175 -14.69 -11.11 -4.18
N ILE A 176 -14.35 -10.01 -4.84
CA ILE A 176 -14.52 -8.63 -4.38
C ILE A 176 -15.62 -8.01 -5.22
N THR A 177 -16.70 -7.56 -4.58
CA THR A 177 -17.80 -6.91 -5.30
C THR A 177 -17.56 -5.41 -5.42
N LYS A 178 -18.17 -4.78 -6.43
CA LYS A 178 -18.18 -3.32 -6.57
C LYS A 178 -18.73 -2.63 -5.32
N ALA A 179 -19.79 -3.20 -4.72
CA ALA A 179 -20.37 -2.68 -3.49
C ALA A 179 -19.39 -2.74 -2.30
N ASP A 180 -18.61 -3.82 -2.15
CA ASP A 180 -17.58 -3.90 -1.10
C ASP A 180 -16.52 -2.80 -1.27
N ARG A 181 -16.05 -2.60 -2.50
CA ARG A 181 -15.07 -1.55 -2.84
C ARG A 181 -15.63 -0.15 -2.57
N GLU A 182 -16.84 0.14 -3.02
CA GLU A 182 -17.48 1.45 -2.85
C GLU A 182 -17.78 1.76 -1.38
N ASN A 183 -18.31 0.78 -0.62
CA ASN A 183 -18.65 0.98 0.79
C ASN A 183 -17.41 1.31 1.62
N THR A 184 -16.35 0.52 1.48
CA THR A 184 -15.10 0.74 2.24
C THR A 184 -14.45 2.08 1.90
N TRP A 185 -14.55 2.51 0.64
CA TRP A 185 -14.06 3.82 0.22
C TRP A 185 -14.93 4.96 0.77
N ASN A 186 -16.25 4.85 0.68
CA ASN A 186 -17.17 5.86 1.19
C ASN A 186 -17.01 6.08 2.70
N GLU A 187 -16.81 5.00 3.47
CA GLU A 187 -16.52 5.08 4.90
C GLU A 187 -15.22 5.85 5.18
N LEU A 188 -14.14 5.57 4.44
CA LEU A 188 -12.90 6.36 4.55
C LEU A 188 -13.12 7.84 4.22
N GLN A 189 -13.86 8.16 3.14
CA GLN A 189 -14.13 9.54 2.76
C GLN A 189 -14.97 10.29 3.80
N LEU A 190 -15.89 9.60 4.49
CA LEU A 190 -16.62 10.18 5.62
C LEU A 190 -15.68 10.52 6.79
N VAL A 191 -14.75 9.62 7.12
CA VAL A 191 -13.74 9.88 8.17
C VAL A 191 -12.84 11.06 7.81
N VAL A 192 -12.42 11.17 6.55
CA VAL A 192 -11.65 12.31 6.02
C VAL A 192 -12.46 13.61 6.17
N LYS A 193 -13.72 13.61 5.73
CA LYS A 193 -14.62 14.77 5.81
C LYS A 193 -14.88 15.23 7.25
N ASP A 194 -14.98 14.28 8.18
CA ASP A 194 -15.15 14.55 9.61
C ASP A 194 -13.88 15.11 10.27
N GLY A 195 -12.76 15.21 9.54
CA GLY A 195 -11.49 15.71 10.08
C GLY A 195 -10.90 14.82 11.17
N LYS A 196 -11.24 13.52 11.16
CA LYS A 196 -10.75 12.58 12.17
C LYS A 196 -9.24 12.40 12.03
N THR A 197 -8.63 11.97 13.12
CA THR A 197 -7.20 11.64 13.18
C THR A 197 -7.00 10.20 13.63
N ARG A 198 -5.81 9.68 13.40
CA ARG A 198 -5.33 8.40 13.92
C ARG A 198 -3.96 8.55 14.55
N GLU A 199 -3.52 7.49 15.21
CA GLU A 199 -2.18 7.43 15.79
C GLU A 199 -1.12 7.31 14.70
N PHE A 200 0.07 7.82 15.00
CA PHE A 200 1.20 7.80 14.10
C PHE A 200 2.48 7.67 14.92
N TYR A 201 3.22 6.58 14.70
CA TYR A 201 4.33 6.13 15.53
C TYR A 201 5.70 6.42 14.89
N ARG A 202 5.80 7.37 13.95
CA ARG A 202 7.08 7.77 13.35
C ARG A 202 7.44 9.20 13.69
N ALA A 203 8.68 9.38 14.15
CA ALA A 203 9.24 10.70 14.40
C ALA A 203 9.53 11.41 13.07
N VAL A 204 9.09 12.67 12.98
CA VAL A 204 9.24 13.51 11.79
C VAL A 204 9.77 14.86 12.21
N ASN A 205 10.79 15.37 11.53
CA ASN A 205 11.29 16.72 11.80
C ASN A 205 10.47 17.80 11.10
N LYS A 206 10.81 19.07 11.37
CA LYS A 206 10.18 20.25 10.73
C LYS A 206 10.25 20.28 9.19
N HIS A 207 11.06 19.43 8.56
CA HIS A 207 11.21 19.32 7.11
C HIS A 207 10.53 18.08 6.51
N GLY A 208 9.81 17.31 7.33
CA GLY A 208 9.13 16.09 6.91
C GLY A 208 10.04 14.88 6.80
N LEU A 209 11.31 14.94 7.25
CA LEU A 209 12.18 13.76 7.22
C LEU A 209 11.82 12.82 8.36
N MET A 210 11.60 11.55 8.03
CA MET A 210 11.36 10.46 8.97
C MET A 210 12.68 9.94 9.50
N TYR A 211 12.76 9.77 10.82
CA TYR A 211 13.90 9.14 11.47
C TYR A 211 13.71 7.62 11.52
N ALA A 212 14.80 6.88 11.68
CA ALA A 212 14.76 5.42 11.79
C ALA A 212 14.02 4.92 13.06
N GLY A 213 13.84 5.78 14.07
CA GLY A 213 13.18 5.45 15.33
C GLY A 213 11.65 5.59 15.28
N GLY A 214 10.96 4.67 15.95
CA GLY A 214 9.56 4.82 16.34
C GLY A 214 9.37 5.88 17.44
N LEU A 215 8.11 6.18 17.75
CA LEU A 215 7.73 6.98 18.90
C LEU A 215 7.14 6.08 19.99
N ASP A 216 7.57 6.26 21.24
CA ASP A 216 6.93 5.59 22.39
C ASP A 216 5.49 6.08 22.57
N GLU A 217 5.28 7.38 22.38
CA GLU A 217 3.98 8.05 22.43
C GLU A 217 3.57 8.51 21.02
N PRO A 218 2.42 8.05 20.48
CA PRO A 218 2.02 8.38 19.13
C PRO A 218 1.64 9.86 18.99
N VAL A 219 1.94 10.44 17.83
CA VAL A 219 1.35 11.71 17.42
C VAL A 219 0.04 11.49 16.66
N ARG A 220 -0.84 12.48 16.66
CA ARG A 220 -2.10 12.42 15.91
C ARG A 220 -1.89 12.92 14.49
N ARG A 221 -2.32 12.12 13.51
CA ARG A 221 -2.26 12.47 12.09
C ARG A 221 -3.66 12.41 11.45
N PRO A 222 -4.06 13.40 10.65
CA PRO A 222 -5.31 13.34 9.90
C PRO A 222 -5.25 12.31 8.77
N TYR A 223 -6.43 11.80 8.38
CA TYR A 223 -6.59 11.08 7.12
C TYR A 223 -6.46 12.05 5.94
N VAL A 224 -6.03 11.55 4.78
CA VAL A 224 -5.76 12.42 3.62
C VAL A 224 -6.85 12.28 2.57
N GLU A 225 -7.32 13.42 2.05
CA GLU A 225 -8.21 13.48 0.88
C GLU A 225 -7.45 13.16 -0.41
N ARG A 226 -7.09 11.88 -0.60
CA ARG A 226 -6.44 11.36 -1.79
C ARG A 226 -7.07 10.06 -2.24
N ASP A 227 -7.34 9.97 -3.54
CA ASP A 227 -7.72 8.70 -4.17
C ASP A 227 -6.48 7.85 -4.42
N TRP A 228 -6.31 6.82 -3.59
CA TRP A 228 -5.24 5.84 -3.72
C TRP A 228 -5.75 4.47 -4.19
N ARG A 229 -7.01 4.40 -4.67
CA ARG A 229 -7.55 3.18 -5.26
C ARG A 229 -6.65 2.70 -6.40
N PHE A 230 -6.51 1.39 -6.53
CA PHE A 230 -5.71 0.78 -7.58
C PHE A 230 -6.17 1.27 -8.96
N GLY A 231 -5.22 1.77 -9.75
CA GLY A 231 -5.48 2.35 -11.08
C GLY A 231 -5.94 3.82 -11.08
N HIS A 232 -6.17 4.42 -9.91
CA HIS A 232 -6.54 5.82 -9.73
C HIS A 232 -5.47 6.66 -9.05
N TYR A 233 -4.39 6.03 -8.55
CA TYR A 233 -3.32 6.75 -7.87
C TYR A 233 -2.57 7.67 -8.85
N GLU A 234 -2.84 8.97 -8.76
CA GLU A 234 -2.09 9.98 -9.50
C GLU A 234 -0.76 10.25 -8.80
N MET A 235 0.35 9.91 -9.46
CA MET A 235 1.67 10.30 -8.98
C MET A 235 1.85 11.80 -9.16
N GLU A 236 1.79 12.54 -8.06
CA GLU A 236 2.34 13.90 -8.04
C GLU A 236 3.83 13.75 -8.33
N GLY A 237 4.27 14.11 -9.54
CA GLY A 237 5.70 14.10 -9.89
C GLY A 237 6.54 14.87 -8.86
N LEU A 238 7.86 14.89 -9.04
CA LEU A 238 8.84 15.44 -8.09
C LEU A 238 8.32 16.66 -7.30
N GLN A 239 8.35 16.55 -5.98
CA GLN A 239 7.73 17.49 -5.04
C GLN A 239 8.70 18.58 -4.55
N ASP A 240 9.96 18.57 -4.99
CA ASP A 240 10.91 19.64 -4.69
C ASP A 240 10.47 21.01 -5.29
N PRO A 241 10.90 22.14 -4.69
CA PRO A 241 10.44 23.46 -5.11
C PRO A 241 10.69 23.78 -6.60
N LEU A 242 11.82 23.35 -7.17
CA LEU A 242 12.15 23.59 -8.57
C LEU A 242 11.21 22.81 -9.47
N SER A 243 11.04 21.51 -9.20
CA SER A 243 10.13 20.66 -9.97
C SER A 243 8.67 21.10 -9.86
N ARG A 244 8.24 21.58 -8.69
CA ARG A 244 6.91 22.17 -8.51
C ARG A 244 6.75 23.46 -9.32
N PHE A 245 7.75 24.34 -9.30
CA PHE A 245 7.75 25.59 -10.06
C PHE A 245 7.75 25.34 -11.57
N SER A 246 8.61 24.44 -12.06
CA SER A 246 8.64 24.03 -13.47
C SER A 246 7.29 23.45 -13.91
N ARG A 247 6.65 22.60 -13.10
CA ARG A 247 5.30 22.09 -13.39
C ARG A 247 4.25 23.20 -13.38
N PHE A 248 4.36 24.18 -12.50
CA PHE A 248 3.45 25.33 -12.46
C PHE A 248 3.57 26.18 -13.73
N ILE A 249 4.78 26.46 -14.19
CA ILE A 249 5.03 27.21 -15.44
C ILE A 249 4.61 26.40 -16.67
N ALA A 250 4.93 25.10 -16.68
CA ALA A 250 4.63 24.20 -17.80
C ALA A 250 3.16 23.77 -17.84
N ARG A 251 2.34 24.12 -16.85
CA ARG A 251 0.89 23.95 -16.95
C ARG A 251 0.40 24.90 -18.04
N PRO A 252 -0.13 24.39 -19.17
CA PRO A 252 -0.72 25.29 -20.15
C PRO A 252 -1.84 26.07 -19.47
N PHE A 253 -2.04 27.33 -19.85
CA PHE A 253 -3.23 28.10 -19.49
C PHE A 253 -4.47 27.49 -20.16
N THR A 254 -4.81 26.25 -19.82
CA THR A 254 -6.03 25.59 -20.25
C THR A 254 -7.13 26.03 -19.30
N THR A 255 -8.00 26.91 -19.79
CA THR A 255 -9.33 27.13 -19.24
C THR A 255 -9.97 25.77 -18.97
N LYS A 256 -10.38 25.53 -17.72
CA LYS A 256 -11.16 24.35 -17.34
C LYS A 256 -12.46 24.33 -18.15
N ARG A 257 -12.46 23.67 -19.31
CA ARG A 257 -13.70 23.17 -19.89
C ARG A 257 -14.15 22.05 -18.96
N ARG A 258 -15.25 22.28 -18.22
CA ARG A 258 -15.95 21.22 -17.48
C ARG A 258 -16.14 20.04 -18.43
N ALA A 259 -15.39 18.97 -18.24
CA ALA A 259 -15.64 17.71 -18.90
C ALA A 259 -17.03 17.25 -18.43
N LYS A 260 -17.94 17.01 -19.38
CA LYS A 260 -19.21 16.32 -19.08
C LYS A 260 -18.86 14.96 -18.46
N PRO A 261 -19.63 14.50 -17.45
CA PRO A 261 -19.41 13.17 -16.88
C PRO A 261 -19.52 12.15 -18.01
N LYS A 262 -18.44 11.40 -18.25
CA LYS A 262 -18.51 10.19 -19.06
C LYS A 262 -19.41 9.23 -18.29
N THR A 263 -20.52 8.85 -18.91
CA THR A 263 -21.29 7.67 -18.51
C THR A 263 -20.33 6.49 -18.41
N MET A 264 -20.25 5.91 -17.21
CA MET A 264 -19.51 4.68 -16.97
C MET A 264 -20.11 3.58 -17.84
N ASN A 265 -19.35 3.10 -18.83
CA ASN A 265 -19.62 1.77 -19.37
C ASN A 265 -19.35 0.75 -18.25
N GLU A 266 -20.27 -0.20 -18.14
CA GLU A 266 -20.59 -1.05 -16.99
C GLU A 266 -19.67 -2.26 -16.76
N GLU A 267 -18.44 -2.27 -17.22
CA GLU A 267 -17.54 -3.43 -17.05
C GLU A 267 -16.29 -3.05 -16.25
N ALA A 268 -16.46 -2.88 -14.95
CA ALA A 268 -15.35 -2.99 -14.00
C ALA A 268 -15.16 -4.47 -13.65
N PRO A 269 -13.94 -5.00 -13.64
CA PRO A 269 -13.70 -6.44 -13.49
C PRO A 269 -14.22 -6.94 -12.13
N THR A 270 -15.26 -7.76 -12.18
CA THR A 270 -15.69 -8.60 -11.07
C THR A 270 -14.70 -9.74 -10.95
N LEU A 271 -14.18 -10.01 -9.75
CA LEU A 271 -13.38 -11.23 -9.53
C LEU A 271 -14.28 -12.45 -9.78
N GLU A 272 -13.88 -13.31 -10.71
CA GLU A 272 -14.41 -14.67 -10.86
C GLU A 272 -13.47 -15.68 -10.18
N PRO A 273 -13.98 -16.83 -9.72
CA PRO A 273 -13.20 -17.78 -8.93
C PRO A 273 -12.00 -18.34 -9.71
N LEU A 274 -10.83 -18.36 -9.09
CA LEU A 274 -9.68 -19.17 -9.52
C LEU A 274 -9.91 -20.64 -9.13
N LEU A 275 -10.73 -21.34 -9.90
CA LEU A 275 -10.81 -22.80 -9.97
C LEU A 275 -11.13 -23.11 -11.45
N SER A 276 -10.24 -23.68 -12.26
CA SER A 276 -9.53 -24.94 -12.07
C SER A 276 -8.19 -24.93 -12.81
N LEU A 277 -7.09 -25.20 -12.13
CA LEU A 277 -5.91 -25.77 -12.79
C LEU A 277 -6.17 -27.28 -13.01
N PRO A 278 -5.77 -27.85 -14.16
CA PRO A 278 -5.95 -29.27 -14.47
C PRO A 278 -5.20 -30.20 -13.52
#